data_AF-A0A9J7AL78-F1
#
_entry.id   AF-A0A9J7AL78-F1
#
_cell.length_a   1.000
_cell.length_b   1.000
_cell.length_c   1.000
_cell.angle_alpha   90.00
_cell.angle_beta   90.00
_cell.angle_gamma   90.00
#
_symmetry.space_group_name_H-M   'P 1'
#
loop_
_entity.id
_entity.type
_entity.pdbx_description
1 polymer ?
#
loop_
_entity_poly.entity_id
_entity_poly.type
_entity_poly.pdbx_seq_one_letter_code
_entity_poly.pdbx_strand_id
1 'polypeptide(L)'
;MALDKGRATELEHMVRKMGGIISVFEVRSDPVGNARFSAFRDLMDVFHAMCERQLKEQKDFIDEMGDLTEEESERVKAAFEKIYGKPPSGV
;
A
#
# COMPACT_ATOMS: atom_id res chain seq x y z
N MET A 1 15.39 -5.67 -15.51
CA MET A 1 16.78 -6.03 -15.13
C MET A 1 16.72 -6.52 -13.69
N ALA A 2 17.53 -7.51 -13.28
CA ALA A 2 17.51 -7.93 -11.88
C ALA A 2 18.10 -6.83 -10.98
N LEU A 3 17.45 -6.55 -9.84
CA LEU A 3 17.95 -5.60 -8.83
C LEU A 3 19.35 -6.00 -8.36
N ASP A 4 20.24 -5.03 -8.22
CA ASP A 4 21.50 -5.28 -7.53
C ASP A 4 21.26 -5.48 -6.01
N LYS A 5 22.21 -6.16 -5.36
CA LYS A 5 22.06 -6.53 -3.94
C LYS A 5 21.94 -5.33 -3.00
N GLY A 6 22.62 -4.22 -3.30
CA GLY A 6 22.55 -3.01 -2.48
C GLY A 6 21.15 -2.41 -2.56
N ARG A 7 20.66 -2.23 -3.78
CA ARG A 7 19.31 -1.69 -4.01
C ARG A 7 18.20 -2.57 -3.43
N ALA A 8 18.29 -3.89 -3.60
CA ALA A 8 17.34 -4.82 -3.01
C ALA A 8 17.27 -4.69 -1.47
N THR A 9 18.43 -4.56 -0.81
CA THR A 9 18.51 -4.37 0.65
C THR A 9 17.87 -3.05 1.10
N GLU A 10 18.07 -1.97 0.35
CA GLU A 10 17.43 -0.68 0.63
C GLU A 10 15.91 -0.77 0.54
N LEU A 11 15.41 -1.37 -0.56
CA LEU A 11 13.98 -1.56 -0.80
C LEU A 11 13.34 -2.46 0.26
N GLU A 12 13.99 -3.56 0.66
CA GLU A 12 13.56 -4.41 1.79
C GLU A 12 13.42 -3.62 3.09
N HIS A 13 14.39 -2.77 3.39
CA HIS A 13 14.36 -1.93 4.60
C HIS A 13 13.23 -0.90 4.55
N MET A 14 12.96 -0.32 3.38
CA MET A 14 11.83 0.59 3.16
C MET A 14 10.49 -0.12 3.37
N VAL A 15 10.30 -1.30 2.77
CA VAL A 15 9.09 -2.12 2.94
C VAL A 15 8.85 -2.46 4.41
N ARG A 16 9.89 -2.87 5.14
CA ARG A 16 9.78 -3.14 6.58
C ARG A 16 9.36 -1.90 7.38
N LYS A 17 9.93 -0.73 7.07
CA LYS A 17 9.56 0.53 7.73
C LYS A 17 8.10 0.92 7.43
N MET A 18 7.63 0.72 6.20
CA MET A 18 6.23 0.98 5.83
C MET A 18 5.28 0.15 6.67
N GLY A 19 5.53 -1.15 6.85
CA GLY A 19 4.73 -2.00 7.74
C GLY A 19 4.65 -1.46 9.17
N GLY A 20 5.78 -0.99 9.72
CA GLY A 20 5.79 -0.36 11.05
C GLY A 20 4.97 0.93 11.12
N ILE A 21 5.00 1.77 10.08
CA ILE A 21 4.20 2.99 10.00
C ILE A 21 2.71 2.66 9.93
N ILE A 22 2.32 1.64 9.17
CA ILE A 22 0.94 1.16 9.05
C ILE A 22 0.42 0.72 10.42
N SER A 23 1.18 -0.10 11.15
CA SER A 23 0.80 -0.54 12.50
C SER A 23 0.64 0.63 13.47
N VAL A 24 1.53 1.62 13.44
CA VAL A 24 1.40 2.83 14.27
C VAL A 24 0.17 3.63 13.89
N PHE A 25 -0.10 3.79 12.59
CA PHE A 25 -1.29 4.50 12.10
C PHE A 25 -2.57 3.83 12.60
N GLU A 26 -2.68 2.51 12.52
CA GLU A 26 -3.81 1.75 13.02
C GLU A 26 -4.05 2.00 14.52
N VAL A 27 -3.04 1.75 15.36
CA VAL A 27 -3.14 1.92 16.82
C VAL A 27 -3.52 3.35 17.22
N ARG A 28 -3.03 4.35 16.47
CA ARG A 28 -3.30 5.76 16.77
C ARG A 28 -4.65 6.24 16.25
N SER A 29 -5.14 5.65 15.16
CA SER A 29 -6.38 6.07 14.52
C SER A 29 -7.62 5.34 15.03
N ASP A 30 -7.46 4.12 15.53
CA ASP A 30 -8.54 3.28 16.07
C ASP A 30 -9.38 4.00 17.15
N PRO A 31 -8.79 4.69 18.16
CA PRO A 31 -9.56 5.37 19.19
C PRO A 31 -10.40 6.56 18.68
N VAL A 32 -10.11 7.07 17.48
CA VAL A 32 -10.87 8.19 16.90
C VAL A 32 -12.24 7.74 16.39
N GLY A 33 -12.44 6.44 16.12
CA GLY A 33 -13.72 5.88 15.69
C GLY A 33 -14.23 6.40 14.34
N ASN A 34 -13.35 6.98 13.51
CA ASN A 34 -13.71 7.52 12.20
C ASN A 34 -13.43 6.49 11.11
N ALA A 35 -14.48 6.01 10.44
CA ALA A 35 -14.40 5.03 9.36
C ALA A 35 -13.51 5.44 8.17
N ARG A 36 -13.19 6.73 8.03
CA ARG A 36 -12.23 7.17 7.01
C ARG A 36 -10.81 6.71 7.33
N PHE A 37 -10.44 6.63 8.61
CA PHE A 37 -9.10 6.15 8.97
C PHE A 37 -8.92 4.66 8.71
N SER A 38 -9.93 3.83 8.96
CA SER A 38 -9.87 2.42 8.57
C SER A 38 -9.75 2.28 7.05
N ALA A 39 -10.45 3.11 6.27
CA ALA A 39 -10.30 3.13 4.82
C ALA A 39 -8.91 3.62 4.36
N PHE A 40 -8.31 4.63 5.03
CA PHE A 40 -6.92 5.02 4.74
C PHE A 40 -5.94 3.91 5.08
N ARG A 41 -6.16 3.17 6.17
CA ARG A 41 -5.36 2.00 6.53
C ARG A 41 -5.47 0.92 5.44
N ASP A 42 -6.68 0.67 4.93
CA ASP A 42 -6.91 -0.26 3.81
C ASP A 42 -6.08 0.13 2.56
N LEU A 43 -5.99 1.43 2.26
CA LEU A 43 -5.17 1.94 1.14
C LEU A 43 -3.66 1.75 1.38
N MET A 44 -3.18 2.00 2.61
CA MET A 44 -1.77 1.81 2.95
C MET A 44 -1.38 0.32 2.85
N ASP A 45 -2.27 -0.57 3.26
CA ASP A 45 -2.09 -2.02 3.14
C ASP A 45 -1.95 -2.47 1.68
N VAL A 46 -2.82 -1.96 0.80
CA VAL A 46 -2.74 -2.30 -0.63
C VAL A 46 -1.41 -1.82 -1.22
N PHE A 47 -0.99 -0.59 -0.90
CA PHE A 47 0.29 -0.08 -1.36
C PHE A 47 1.47 -0.90 -0.84
N HIS A 48 1.46 -1.26 0.45
CA HIS A 48 2.50 -2.08 1.07
C HIS A 48 2.59 -3.48 0.45
N ALA A 49 1.44 -4.14 0.24
CA ALA A 49 1.37 -5.43 -0.43
C ALA A 49 1.89 -5.38 -1.87
N MET A 50 1.56 -4.32 -2.61
CA MET A 50 2.08 -4.07 -3.95
C MET A 50 3.61 -3.95 -3.95
N CYS A 51 4.18 -3.16 -3.02
CA CYS A 51 5.64 -3.05 -2.89
C CYS A 51 6.30 -4.38 -2.52
N GLU A 52 5.71 -5.16 -1.60
CA GLU A 52 6.20 -6.50 -1.25
C GLU A 52 6.22 -7.45 -2.44
N ARG A 53 5.15 -7.44 -3.26
CA ARG A 53 5.09 -8.27 -4.47
C ARG A 53 6.16 -7.87 -5.48
N GLN A 54 6.27 -6.58 -5.78
CA GLN A 54 7.26 -6.09 -6.75
C GLN A 54 8.69 -6.41 -6.33
N LEU A 55 8.99 -6.30 -5.03
CA LEU A 55 10.29 -6.66 -4.50
C LEU A 55 10.58 -8.18 -4.65
N LYS A 56 9.58 -9.04 -4.43
CA LYS A 56 9.70 -10.50 -4.69
C LYS A 56 9.94 -10.81 -6.17
N GLU A 57 9.39 -10.00 -7.06
CA GLU A 57 9.62 -10.07 -8.51
C GLU A 57 10.94 -9.42 -8.95
N GLN A 58 11.77 -8.94 -8.02
CA GLN A 58 13.00 -8.20 -8.27
C GLN A 58 12.81 -6.95 -9.13
N LYS A 59 11.69 -6.25 -8.93
CA LYS A 59 11.39 -4.97 -9.56
C LYS A 59 11.60 -3.84 -8.57
N ASP A 60 12.13 -2.73 -9.08
CA ASP A 60 12.25 -1.50 -8.30
C ASP A 60 10.89 -0.80 -8.20
N PHE A 61 10.20 -0.95 -7.08
CA PHE A 61 8.87 -0.34 -6.91
C PHE A 61 8.89 1.19 -6.76
N ILE A 62 10.07 1.81 -6.62
CA ILE A 62 10.22 3.27 -6.60
C ILE A 62 10.29 3.80 -8.03
N ASP A 63 11.06 3.12 -8.89
CA ASP A 63 11.32 3.62 -10.25
C ASP A 63 10.34 3.07 -11.29
N GLU A 64 9.86 1.83 -11.12
CA GLU A 64 9.06 1.13 -12.14
C GLU A 64 7.55 1.25 -11.93
N MET A 65 7.08 1.75 -10.78
CA MET A 65 5.66 1.89 -10.41
C MET A 65 4.77 0.74 -10.95
N GLY A 66 4.76 -0.40 -10.27
CA GLY A 66 3.96 -1.52 -10.80
C GLY A 66 2.45 -1.38 -10.61
N ASP A 67 1.73 -2.12 -11.44
CA ASP A 67 0.27 -2.14 -11.49
C ASP A 67 -0.35 -2.84 -10.27
N LEU A 68 -1.57 -2.38 -9.94
CA LEU A 68 -2.44 -3.07 -9.01
C LEU A 68 -2.98 -4.34 -9.67
N THR A 69 -3.11 -5.41 -8.89
CA THR A 69 -3.92 -6.55 -9.32
C THR A 69 -5.39 -6.17 -9.37
N GLU A 70 -6.23 -7.02 -9.97
CA GLU A 70 -7.68 -6.84 -9.96
C GLU A 70 -8.22 -6.79 -8.51
N GLU A 71 -7.78 -7.72 -7.66
CA GLU A 71 -8.15 -7.75 -6.23
C GLU A 71 -7.73 -6.47 -5.49
N GLU A 72 -6.51 -5.98 -5.71
CA GLU A 72 -6.04 -4.73 -5.11
C GLU A 72 -6.82 -3.51 -5.61
N SER A 73 -7.17 -3.50 -6.90
CA SER A 73 -7.98 -2.46 -7.51
C SER A 73 -9.38 -2.43 -6.90
N GLU A 74 -10.00 -3.58 -6.65
CA GLU A 74 -11.29 -3.67 -5.96
C GLU A 74 -11.20 -3.16 -4.52
N ARG A 75 -10.13 -3.51 -3.79
CA ARG A 75 -9.89 -3.00 -2.44
C ARG A 75 -9.72 -1.49 -2.41
N VAL A 76 -8.99 -0.92 -3.37
CA VAL A 76 -8.85 0.54 -3.53
C VAL A 76 -10.20 1.18 -3.83
N LYS A 77 -10.98 0.63 -4.75
CA LYS A 77 -12.34 1.14 -5.07
C LYS A 77 -13.23 1.16 -3.82
N ALA A 78 -13.26 0.07 -3.05
CA ALA A 78 -14.02 -0.02 -1.82
C ALA A 78 -13.55 0.99 -0.75
N ALA A 79 -12.24 1.15 -0.58
CA ALA A 79 -11.68 2.13 0.35
C ALA A 79 -12.00 3.57 -0.07
N PHE A 80 -11.92 3.90 -1.36
CA PHE A 80 -12.31 5.20 -1.89
C PHE A 80 -13.79 5.50 -1.63
N GLU A 81 -14.67 4.53 -1.86
CA GLU A 81 -16.09 4.68 -1.58
C GLU A 81 -16.36 4.93 -0.09
N LYS A 82 -15.67 4.25 0.82
CA LYS A 82 -15.74 4.52 2.27
C LYS A 82 -15.29 5.94 2.63
N ILE A 83 -14.27 6.48 1.95
CA ILE A 83 -13.73 7.82 2.26
C ILE A 83 -14.65 8.93 1.72
N TYR A 84 -15.08 8.79 0.47
CA TYR A 84 -15.72 9.87 -0.30
C TYR A 84 -17.22 9.68 -0.54
N GLY A 85 -17.79 8.53 -0.18
CA GLY A 85 -19.19 8.18 -0.41
C GLY A 85 -19.55 7.93 -1.88
N LYS A 86 -18.55 7.77 -2.74
CA LYS A 86 -18.69 7.49 -4.19
C LYS A 86 -17.45 6.77 -4.72
N PRO A 87 -17.59 5.92 -5.75
CA PRO A 87 -16.44 5.28 -6.38
C PRO A 87 -15.56 6.31 -7.11
N PRO A 88 -14.26 6.02 -7.29
CA PRO A 88 -13.36 6.89 -8.05
C PRO A 88 -13.83 7.00 -9.51
N SER A 89 -13.85 8.21 -10.04
CA SER A 89 -14.22 8.47 -11.45
C SER A 89 -13.00 8.25 -12.33
N GLY A 90 -12.87 7.03 -12.88
CA GLY A 90 -11.86 6.72 -13.91
C GLY A 90 -10.81 5.68 -13.51
N VAL A 91 -11.23 4.53 -12.98
CA VAL A 91 -10.39 3.32 -12.90
C VAL A 91 -10.93 2.26 -13.83
#